data_AF-A0A7K4GK18-F1
#
_entry.id   AF-A0A7K4GK18-F1
#
_cell.length_a   1.000
_cell.length_b   1.000
_cell.length_c   1.000
_cell.angle_alpha   90.00
_cell.angle_beta   90.00
_cell.angle_gamma   90.00
#
_symmetry.space_group_name_H-M   'P 1'
#
loop_
_entity.id
_entity.type
_entity.pdbx_description
1 polymer ?
#
loop_
_entity_poly.entity_id
_entity_poly.type
_entity_poly.pdbx_seq_one_letter_code
_entity_poly.pdbx_strand_id
1 'polypeptide(L)' 'MIEDKIVKYKENLTLAQRLANNRYADHEYYDKMVSRLEKMLIFYENLKVWKEKSEK' A
#
# COMPACT_ATOMS: atom_id res chain seq x y z
N MET A 1 -4.00 -12.82 -7.16
CA MET A 1 -3.18 -13.51 -6.15
C MET A 1 -2.66 -12.49 -5.13
N ILE A 2 -1.96 -12.92 -4.06
CA ILE A 2 -1.43 -12.01 -3.03
C ILE A 2 -0.41 -11.03 -3.65
N GLU A 3 0.35 -11.50 -4.62
CA GLU A 3 1.33 -10.75 -5.40
C GLU A 3 0.69 -9.59 -6.16
N ASP A 4 -0.43 -9.84 -6.87
CA ASP A 4 -1.14 -8.79 -7.60
C ASP A 4 -1.65 -7.69 -6.66
N LYS A 5 -2.05 -8.06 -5.43
CA LYS A 5 -2.45 -7.09 -4.40
C LYS A 5 -1.25 -6.25 -3.97
N ILE A 6 -0.11 -6.87 -3.69
CA ILE A 6 1.14 -6.17 -3.33
C ILE A 6 1.51 -5.15 -4.41
N VAL A 7 1.52 -5.55 -5.69
CA VAL A 7 1.81 -4.65 -6.82
C VAL A 7 0.84 -3.48 -6.84
N LYS A 8 -0.47 -3.74 -6.76
CA LYS A 8 -1.50 -2.70 -6.76
C LYS A 8 -1.36 -1.72 -5.58
N TYR A 9 -1.02 -2.21 -4.38
CA TYR A 9 -0.81 -1.32 -3.23
C TYR A 9 0.44 -0.47 -3.36
N LYS A 10 1.52 -0.98 -3.98
CA LYS A 10 2.73 -0.18 -4.29
C LYS A 10 2.44 0.94 -5.30
N GLU A 11 1.67 0.63 -6.35
CA GLU A 11 1.25 1.62 -7.35
C GLU A 11 0.35 2.70 -6.72
N ASN A 12 -0.66 2.29 -5.95
CA ASN A 12 -1.55 3.21 -5.25
C ASN A 12 -0.81 4.08 -4.24
N LEU A 13 0.16 3.52 -3.50
CA LEU A 13 0.96 4.26 -2.53
C LEU A 13 1.79 5.34 -3.24
N THR A 14 2.42 5.00 -4.36
CA THR A 14 3.18 5.95 -5.19
C THR A 14 2.29 7.10 -5.66
N LEU A 15 1.07 6.80 -6.12
CA LEU A 15 0.12 7.82 -6.55
C LEU A 15 -0.33 8.71 -5.38
N ALA A 16 -0.68 8.11 -4.24
CA ALA A 16 -1.11 8.84 -3.05
C ALA A 16 -0.01 9.75 -2.51
N GLN A 17 1.25 9.31 -2.49
CA GLN A 17 2.40 10.14 -2.12
C GLN A 17 2.59 11.33 -3.07
N ARG A 18 2.40 11.15 -4.38
CA ARG A 18 2.44 12.26 -5.34
C ARG A 18 1.33 13.26 -5.10
N LEU A 19 0.13 12.79 -4.78
CA LEU A 19 -1.03 13.64 -4.49
C LEU A 19 -0.88 14.37 -3.15
N ALA A 20 -0.35 13.72 -2.11
CA ALA A 20 -0.05 14.36 -0.84
C ALA A 20 0.96 15.52 -0.99
N ASN A 21 1.92 15.40 -1.91
CA ASN A 21 2.89 16.46 -2.21
C ASN A 21 2.38 17.52 -3.21
N ASN A 22 1.16 17.39 -3.72
CA ASN A 22 0.60 18.34 -4.67
C ASN A 22 -0.12 19.48 -3.94
N ARG A 23 0.34 20.72 -4.13
CA ARG A 23 -0.22 21.93 -3.52
C ARG A 23 -1.70 22.21 -3.82
N TYR A 24 -2.26 21.57 -4.85
CA TYR A 24 -3.66 21.71 -5.27
C TYR A 24 -4.55 20.57 -4.78
N ALA A 25 -3.97 19.56 -4.14
CA ALA A 25 -4.68 18.40 -3.62
C ALA A 25 -4.97 18.56 -2.13
N ASP A 26 -5.98 17.85 -1.65
CA ASP A 26 -6.28 17.76 -0.21
C ASP A 26 -5.18 16.96 0.51
N HIS A 27 -4.19 17.68 1.00
CA HIS A 27 -3.02 17.11 1.65
C HIS A 27 -3.38 16.18 2.81
N GLU A 28 -4.31 16.60 3.69
CA GLU A 28 -4.69 15.82 4.87
C GLU A 28 -5.38 14.51 4.47
N TYR A 29 -6.24 14.55 3.46
CA TYR A 29 -6.87 13.35 2.92
C TYR A 29 -5.84 12.36 2.35
N TYR A 30 -4.91 12.85 1.54
CA TYR A 30 -3.93 11.97 0.89
C TYR A 30 -2.87 11.46 1.87
N ASP A 31 -2.49 12.22 2.89
CA ASP A 31 -1.57 11.74 3.93
C ASP A 31 -2.18 10.58 4.75
N LYS A 32 -3.47 10.71 5.12
CA LYS A 32 -4.23 9.60 5.73
C LYS A 32 -4.35 8.40 4.77
N MET A 33 -4.46 8.64 3.47
CA MET A 33 -4.50 7.57 2.46
C MET A 33 -3.16 6.84 2.36
N VAL A 34 -2.04 7.58 2.34
CA VAL A 34 -0.68 7.01 2.36
C VAL A 34 -0.51 6.08 3.56
N SER A 35 -0.82 6.57 4.76
CA SER A 35 -0.76 5.78 6.00
C SER A 35 -1.59 4.49 5.95
N ARG A 36 -2.77 4.51 5.31
CA ARG A 36 -3.62 3.32 5.14
C ARG A 36 -3.04 2.34 4.13
N LEU A 37 -2.53 2.83 3.00
CA LEU A 37 -1.95 2.02 1.95
C LEU A 37 -0.67 1.32 2.42
N GLU A 38 0.16 1.96 3.23
CA GLU A 38 1.33 1.35 3.86
C GLU A 38 0.95 0.18 4.77
N LYS A 39 -0.04 0.37 5.64
CA LYS A 39 -0.54 -0.71 6.52
C LYS A 39 -1.09 -1.89 5.72
N MET A 40 -1.80 -1.62 4.63
CA MET A 40 -2.33 -2.67 3.75
C MET A 40 -1.20 -3.41 3.01
N LEU A 41 -0.19 -2.68 2.54
CA LEU A 41 0.98 -3.27 1.89
C LEU A 41 1.70 -4.24 2.86
N ILE A 42 1.98 -3.78 4.08
CA ILE A 42 2.61 -4.60 5.14
C ILE A 42 1.77 -5.85 5.42
N PHE A 43 0.45 -5.72 5.52
CA PHE A 43 -0.44 -6.87 5.71
C PHE A 43 -0.28 -7.91 4.60
N TYR A 44 -0.31 -7.51 3.34
CA TYR A 44 -0.19 -8.45 2.22
C TYR A 44 1.21 -9.05 2.09
N GLU A 45 2.27 -8.29 2.39
CA GLU A 45 3.64 -8.81 2.44
C GLU A 45 3.80 -9.86 3.54
N ASN A 46 3.24 -9.60 4.73
CA ASN A 46 3.23 -10.59 5.82
C ASN A 46 2.39 -11.83 5.48
N LEU A 47 1.23 -11.64 4.85
CA LEU A 47 0.37 -12.74 4.41
C LEU A 47 1.07 -13.63 3.39
N LYS A 48 1.84 -13.04 2.47
CA LYS A 48 2.66 -13.79 1.50
C LYS A 48 3.68 -14.69 2.22
N VAL A 49 4.46 -14.11 3.14
CA VAL A 49 5.46 -14.86 3.92
C VAL A 49 4.81 -15.98 4.75
N TRP A 50 3.66 -15.69 5.36
CA TRP A 50 2.91 -16.70 6.11
C TRP A 50 2.48 -17.86 5.21
N LYS A 51 1.93 -17.57 4.03
CA LYS A 51 1.50 -18.58 3.07
C LYS A 51 2.67 -19.47 2.63
N GLU A 52 3.79 -18.86 2.24
CA GLU A 52 5.02 -19.57 1.84
C GLU A 52 5.58 -20.47 2.95
N LYS A 53 5.42 -20.08 4.22
CA LYS A 53 5.82 -20.89 5.38
C LYS A 53 4.82 -22.01 5.70
N SER A 54 3.53 -21.79 5.48
CA SER A 54 2.48 -22.78 5.74
C SER A 54 2.43 -23.89 4.69
N GLU A 55 2.92 -23.62 3.48
CA GLU A 55 3.02 -24.58 2.38
C GLU A 55 4.37 -25.32 2.38
N LYS A 56 5.24 -25.07 3.37
CA LYS A 56 6.52 -25.75 3.61
C LYS A 56 6.40 -26.77 4.73
#